data_AF-B1N6R1-F1
#
_entry.id   AF-B1N6R1-F1
#
_cell.length_a   1.000
_cell.length_b   1.000
_cell.length_c   1.000
_cell.angle_alpha   90.00
_cell.angle_beta   90.00
_cell.angle_gamma   90.00
#
_symmetry.space_group_name_H-M   'P 1'
#
loop_
_entity.id
_entity.type
_entity.pdbx_description
1 polymer ?
#
loop_
_entity_poly.entity_id
_entity_poly.type
_entity_poly.pdbx_seq_one_letter_code
_entity_poly.pdbx_strand_id
1 'polypeptide(L)' 'MRFDSRGAHTQSLVMRSLSGTVRLIDAHHRLDKLGTYASVNYG' A
#
# COMPACT_ATOMS: atom_id res chain seq x y z
N MET A 1 -6.60 -9.44 1.16
CA MET A 1 -5.80 -8.56 2.04
C MET A 1 -5.35 -9.37 3.23
N ARG A 2 -4.10 -9.22 3.67
CA ARG A 2 -3.55 -9.87 4.87
C ARG A 2 -2.94 -8.80 5.78
N PHE A 3 -3.01 -9.00 7.09
CA PHE A 3 -2.42 -8.10 8.09
C PHE A 3 -1.41 -8.88 8.92
N ASP A 4 -0.31 -8.23 9.30
CA ASP A 4 0.69 -8.74 10.22
C ASP A 4 1.12 -7.65 11.21
N SER A 5 2.01 -7.98 12.15
CA SER A 5 2.47 -7.06 13.19
C SER A 5 3.24 -5.84 12.66
N ARG A 6 3.65 -5.84 11.39
CA ARG A 6 4.41 -4.78 10.73
C ARG A 6 3.56 -3.98 9.74
N GLY A 7 2.39 -4.48 9.34
CA GLY A 7 1.55 -3.76 8.39
C GLY A 7 0.46 -4.57 7.69
N ALA A 8 0.11 -4.11 6.49
CA ALA A 8 -0.90 -4.72 5.65
C ALA A 8 -0.36 -5.07 4.26
N HIS A 9 -0.84 -6.16 3.69
CA HIS A 9 -0.46 -6.65 2.38
C HIS A 9 -1.70 -6.79 1.50
N THR A 10 -1.66 -6.15 0.33
CA THR A 10 -2.74 -6.18 -0.67
C THR A 10 -2.22 -6.64 -2.02
N GLN A 11 -3.04 -7.41 -2.72
CA GLN A 11 -2.89 -7.68 -4.15
C GLN A 11 -4.07 -7.11 -4.92
N SER A 12 -3.79 -6.47 -6.04
CA SER A 12 -4.80 -5.94 -6.95
C SER A 12 -4.43 -6.23 -8.40
N LEU A 13 -5.45 -6.39 -9.24
CA LEU A 13 -5.31 -6.57 -10.68
C LEU A 13 -5.79 -5.29 -11.37
N VAL A 14 -4.92 -4.68 -12.17
CA VAL A 14 -5.23 -3.46 -12.93
C VAL A 14 -5.15 -3.77 -14.42
N MET A 15 -6.18 -3.35 -15.15
CA MET A 15 -6.25 -3.48 -16.60
C MET A 15 -6.52 -2.12 -17.25
N ARG A 16 -5.92 -1.90 -18.42
CA ARG A 16 -6.21 -0.71 -19.23
C ARG A 16 -6.45 -1.13 -20.68
N SER A 17 -7.71 -1.06 -21.12
CA SER A 17 -8.16 -1.51 -22.44
C SER A 17 -7.40 -0.84 -23.58
N LEU A 18 -7.23 0.49 -23.52
CA LEU A 18 -6.56 1.26 -24.57
C LEU A 18 -5.10 0.85 -24.79
N SER A 19 -4.38 0.43 -23.74
CA SER A 19 -3.00 -0.06 -23.88
C SER A 19 -2.89 -1.59 -23.90
N GLY A 20 -3.98 -2.32 -23.68
CA GLY A 20 -3.96 -3.78 -23.53
C GLY A 20 -3.11 -4.28 -22.35
N THR A 21 -2.78 -3.42 -21.39
CA THR A 21 -1.86 -3.77 -20.29
C THR A 21 -2.61 -4.43 -19.14
N VAL A 22 -2.00 -5.48 -18.58
CA VAL A 22 -2.45 -6.18 -17.37
C VAL A 22 -1.32 -6.17 -16.35
N ARG A 23 -1.62 -5.73 -15.12
CA ARG A 23 -0.63 -5.68 -14.04
C ARG A 23 -1.21 -6.25 -12.76
N LEU A 24 -0.57 -7.29 -12.23
CA LEU A 24 -0.73 -7.69 -10.85
C LEU A 24 0.14 -6.77 -9.99
N ILE A 25 -0.48 -6.07 -9.06
CA ILE A 25 0.19 -5.16 -8.14
C ILE A 25 0.18 -5.79 -6.76
N ASP A 26 1.36 -5.96 -6.20
CA ASP A 26 1.58 -6.44 -4.85
C ASP A 26 2.10 -5.26 -4.00
N ALA A 27 1.37 -4.90 -2.95
CA ALA A 27 1.66 -3.72 -2.15
C ALA A 27 1.76 -4.04 -0.65
N HIS A 28 2.91 -3.70 -0.08
CA HIS A 28 3.25 -3.84 1.33
C HIS A 28 3.13 -2.48 2.03
N HIS A 29 2.11 -2.32 2.86
CA HIS A 29 1.83 -1.11 3.63
C HIS A 29 2.48 -1.25 5.00
N ARG A 30 3.64 -0.61 5.19
CA ARG A 30 4.35 -0.54 6.46
C ARG A 30 3.72 0.52 7.37
N LEU A 31 3.15 0.10 8.50
CA LEU A 31 2.45 1.00 9.44
C LEU A 31 3.38 1.55 10.54
N ASP A 32 4.54 0.93 10.76
CA ASP A 32 5.60 1.39 11.66
C ASP A 32 6.13 2.79 11.30
N LYS A 33 6.24 3.09 10.00
CA LYS A 33 6.69 4.39 9.48
C LYS A 33 5.71 5.53 9.81
N LEU A 34 4.43 5.22 10.02
CA LEU A 34 3.42 6.23 10.35
C LEU A 34 3.71 6.85 11.72
N GLY A 35 4.21 6.09 12.69
CA GLY A 35 4.63 6.64 13.99
C GLY A 35 5.78 7.65 13.90
N THR A 36 6.68 7.52 12.93
CA THR A 36 7.82 8.42 12.73
C THR A 36 7.48 9.69 11.94
N TYR A 37 6.47 9.65 11.06
CA TYR A 37 6.03 10.81 10.26
C TYR A 37 4.73 11.47 10.75
N ALA A 38 3.92 10.80 11.58
CA ALA A 38 2.68 11.35 12.13
C ALA A 38 2.90 12.26 13.35
N SER A 39 4.14 12.40 13.85
CA SER A 39 4.48 13.35 14.92
C SER A 39 4.68 14.78 14.41
N VAL A 40 3.89 15.22 13.42
CA VAL A 40 3.83 16.65 13.07
C VAL A 40 2.86 17.30 14.03
N ASN A 41 3.42 17.97 15.04
CA ASN A 41 2.68 18.76 16.00
C ASN A 41 2.27 20.08 15.34
N TYR A 42 0.98 20.28 15.10
CA TYR A 42 0.44 21.58 14.70
C TYR A 42 0.16 22.38 15.98
N GLY A 43 1.23 22.91 16.56
CA GLY A 43 1.17 23.92 17.63
C GLY A 43 0.96 25.31 17.06
#